data_AF-K1T7Z5-F1
#
_entry.id   AF-K1T7Z5-F1
#
_cell.length_a   1.000
_cell.length_b   1.000
_cell.length_c   1.000
_cell.angle_alpha   90.00
_cell.angle_beta   90.00
_cell.angle_gamma   90.00
#
_symmetry.space_group_name_H-M   'P 1'
#
loop_
_entity.id
_entity.type
_entity.pdbx_description
1 polymer ?
#
loop_
_entity_poly.entity_id
_entity_poly.type
_entity_poly.pdbx_seq_one_letter_code
_entity_poly.pdbx_strand_id
1 'polypeptide(L)'
;GRAKSVKVAKENTIIVDGLGNSEEIAGRVAQIKAQLEETTSEFDKEKLQERLAKLAGGVAVIRVGAATEPEMQEINLEWKML
;
A
#
# COMPACT_ATOMS: atom_id res chain seq x y z
N GLY A 1 -9.78 -12.54 6.55
CA GLY A 1 -9.71 -11.62 5.40
C GLY A 1 -9.39 -12.38 4.14
N ARG A 2 -9.76 -11.86 2.98
CA ARG A 2 -9.41 -12.44 1.67
C ARG A 2 -8.62 -11.39 0.87
N ALA A 3 -7.64 -11.82 0.11
CA ALA A 3 -6.88 -10.96 -0.80
C ALA A 3 -6.55 -11.74 -2.07
N LYS A 4 -6.44 -11.01 -3.19
CA LYS A 4 -6.21 -11.61 -4.50
C LYS A 4 -4.78 -12.11 -4.68
N SER A 5 -3.81 -11.37 -4.14
CA SER A 5 -2.40 -11.75 -4.20
C SER A 5 -1.65 -11.22 -2.99
N VAL A 6 -0.79 -12.03 -2.41
CA VAL A 6 0.09 -11.64 -1.30
C VAL A 6 1.53 -11.90 -1.73
N LYS A 7 2.34 -10.84 -1.79
CA LYS A 7 3.77 -10.95 -2.05
C LYS A 7 4.51 -10.79 -0.73
N VAL A 8 5.24 -11.82 -0.33
CA VAL A 8 6.07 -11.82 0.89
C VAL A 8 7.52 -11.67 0.46
N ALA A 9 8.18 -10.61 0.93
CA ALA A 9 9.62 -10.41 0.81
C ALA A 9 10.27 -10.47 2.20
N LYS A 10 11.62 -10.45 2.23
CA LYS A 10 12.40 -10.58 3.48
C LYS A 10 12.04 -9.54 4.54
N GLU A 11 11.75 -8.30 4.11
CA GLU A 11 11.52 -7.16 5.00
C GLU A 11 10.09 -6.60 4.91
N ASN A 12 9.40 -6.82 3.80
CA ASN A 12 8.10 -6.22 3.51
C ASN A 12 7.09 -7.26 3.02
N THR A 13 5.84 -7.13 3.46
CA THR A 13 4.72 -7.93 2.95
C THR A 13 3.73 -7.02 2.25
N ILE A 14 3.47 -7.29 0.98
CA ILE A 14 2.57 -6.50 0.14
C ILE A 14 1.31 -7.32 -0.10
N ILE A 15 0.16 -6.81 0.35
CA ILE A 15 -1.15 -7.41 0.11
C ILE A 15 -1.81 -6.63 -1.01
N VAL A 16 -2.09 -7.31 -2.12
CA VAL A 16 -2.66 -6.72 -3.33
C VAL A 16 -4.13 -7.13 -3.43
N ASP A 17 -4.99 -6.12 -3.62
CA ASP A 17 -6.43 -6.28 -3.89
C ASP A 17 -7.13 -7.14 -2.82
N GLY A 18 -7.18 -6.59 -1.60
CA GLY A 18 -7.90 -7.17 -0.47
C GLY A 18 -9.41 -7.02 -0.66
N LEU A 19 -10.16 -8.12 -0.51
CA LEU A 19 -11.64 -8.14 -0.57
C LEU A 19 -12.26 -7.68 0.77
N GLY A 20 -11.62 -6.74 1.46
CA GLY A 20 -12.16 -6.10 2.65
C GLY A 20 -13.25 -5.11 2.26
N ASN A 21 -14.24 -4.90 3.14
CA ASN A 21 -15.29 -3.93 2.87
C ASN A 21 -14.70 -2.51 2.81
N SER A 22 -14.91 -1.80 1.69
CA SER A 22 -14.37 -0.45 1.49
C SER A 22 -14.87 0.54 2.54
N GLU A 23 -16.08 0.33 3.07
CA GLU A 23 -16.66 1.15 4.14
C GLU A 23 -15.91 1.00 5.46
N GLU A 24 -15.48 -0.22 5.82
CA GLU A 24 -14.68 -0.46 7.03
C GLU A 24 -13.31 0.21 6.93
N ILE A 25 -12.71 0.21 5.73
CA ILE A 25 -11.43 0.88 5.47
C ILE A 25 -11.60 2.40 5.58
N ALA A 26 -12.65 2.96 4.98
CA ALA A 26 -12.96 4.38 5.10
C ALA A 26 -13.22 4.80 6.56
N GLY A 27 -13.95 3.98 7.32
CA GLY A 27 -14.18 4.19 8.76
C GLY A 27 -12.89 4.19 9.58
N ARG A 28 -11.97 3.25 9.29
CA ARG A 28 -10.62 3.23 9.89
C ARG A 28 -9.82 4.50 9.58
N VAL A 29 -9.86 4.98 8.34
CA VAL A 29 -9.17 6.21 7.94
C VAL A 29 -9.75 7.41 8.67
N ALA A 30 -11.08 7.52 8.77
CA ALA A 30 -11.74 8.59 9.50
C ALA A 30 -11.38 8.58 11.00
N GLN A 31 -11.34 7.40 11.62
CA GLN A 31 -10.93 7.25 13.01
C GLN A 31 -9.49 7.73 13.25
N ILE A 32 -8.55 7.36 12.37
CA ILE A 32 -7.15 7.79 12.48
C ILE A 32 -7.00 9.30 12.25
N LYS A 33 -7.78 9.90 11.34
CA LYS A 33 -7.81 11.35 11.14
C LYS A 33 -8.28 12.09 12.39
N ALA A 34 -9.35 11.62 13.02
CA ALA A 34 -9.84 12.21 14.27
C ALA A 34 -8.79 12.12 15.40
N GLN A 35 -8.12 10.97 15.52
CA GLN A 35 -7.01 10.79 16.46
C GLN A 35 -5.83 11.73 16.17
N LEU A 36 -5.57 12.04 14.90
CA LEU A 36 -4.51 12.96 14.50
C LEU A 36 -4.76 14.41 14.96
N GLU A 37 -6.03 14.82 14.99
CA GLU A 37 -6.46 16.16 15.42
C GLU A 37 -6.41 16.32 16.94
N GLU A 38 -6.78 15.27 17.68
CA GLU A 38 -6.79 15.27 19.14
C GLU A 38 -5.38 15.12 19.73
N THR A 39 -4.47 14.48 19.00
CA THR A 39 -3.12 14.23 19.49
C THR A 39 -2.24 15.46 19.36
N THR A 40 -1.61 15.90 20.45
CA THR A 40 -0.69 17.05 20.49
C THR A 40 0.79 16.65 20.39
N SER A 41 1.09 15.37 20.59
CA SER A 41 2.42 14.77 20.48
C SER A 41 2.85 14.64 19.02
N GLU A 42 3.95 15.28 18.62
CA GLU A 42 4.51 15.18 17.27
C GLU A 42 4.91 13.75 16.90
N PHE A 43 5.42 12.97 17.86
CA PHE A 43 5.78 11.57 17.65
C PHE A 43 4.57 10.73 17.24
N ASP A 44 3.44 10.92 17.91
CA ASP A 44 2.22 10.17 17.61
C ASP A 44 1.56 10.64 16.31
N LYS A 45 1.62 11.94 16.00
CA LYS A 45 1.19 12.48 14.70
C LYS A 45 1.95 11.83 13.56
N GLU A 46 3.27 11.72 13.66
CA GLU A 46 4.11 11.12 12.63
C GLU A 46 3.77 9.63 12.43
N LYS A 47 3.59 8.88 13.52
CA LYS A 47 3.21 7.46 13.46
C LYS A 47 1.81 7.24 12.89
N LEU A 48 0.86 8.09 13.24
CA LEU A 48 -0.50 8.01 12.71
C LEU A 48 -0.56 8.43 11.23
N GLN A 49 0.23 9.42 10.81
CA GLN A 49 0.39 9.77 9.39
C GLN A 49 0.99 8.60 8.59
N GLU A 50 2.01 7.91 9.11
CA GLU A 50 2.63 6.76 8.46
C GLU A 50 1.60 5.63 8.24
N ARG A 51 0.74 5.39 9.23
CA ARG A 51 -0.36 4.41 9.13
C ARG A 51 -1.45 4.87 8.18
N LEU A 52 -1.81 6.14 8.20
CA LEU A 52 -2.80 6.72 7.29
C LEU A 52 -2.32 6.61 5.84
N ALA A 53 -1.06 6.92 5.57
CA ALA A 53 -0.46 6.76 4.24
C ALA A 53 -0.52 5.31 3.76
N LYS A 54 -0.24 4.35 4.64
CA LYS A 54 -0.33 2.91 4.32
C LYS A 54 -1.76 2.43 4.03
N LEU A 55 -2.78 3.03 4.67
CA LEU A 55 -4.18 2.68 4.45
C LEU A 55 -4.81 3.42 3.25
N ALA A 56 -4.47 4.70 3.05
CA ALA A 56 -5.02 5.53 1.99
C ALA A 56 -4.27 5.39 0.67
N GLY A 57 -2.95 5.13 0.70
CA GLY A 57 -2.10 5.02 -0.49
C GLY A 57 -2.40 3.80 -1.36
N GLY A 58 -3.05 2.77 -0.79
CA GLY A 58 -3.39 1.54 -1.51
C GLY A 58 -2.17 0.84 -2.11
N VAL A 59 -2.42 -0.06 -3.08
CA VAL A 59 -1.35 -0.72 -3.84
C VAL A 59 -1.66 -0.58 -5.33
N ALA A 60 -0.86 0.22 -6.03
CA ALA A 60 -0.93 0.31 -7.49
C ALA A 60 -0.24 -0.90 -8.13
N VAL A 61 -0.89 -1.52 -9.11
CA VAL A 61 -0.33 -2.64 -9.86
C VAL A 61 -0.14 -2.22 -11.31
N ILE A 62 1.11 -2.04 -11.73
CA ILE A 62 1.48 -1.76 -13.11
C ILE A 62 1.70 -3.09 -13.83
N ARG A 63 1.03 -3.29 -14.97
CA ARG A 63 1.22 -4.45 -15.84
C ARG A 63 1.96 -4.00 -17.09
N VAL A 64 3.19 -4.45 -17.26
CA VAL A 64 4.02 -4.22 -18.44
C VAL A 64 4.04 -5.47 -19.30
N GLY A 65 3.88 -5.29 -20.61
CA GLY A 65 3.93 -6.37 -21.60
C GLY A 65 5.07 -6.12 -22.60
N ALA A 66 5.78 -7.18 -23.00
CA ALA A 66 6.86 -7.14 -23.98
C ALA A 66 6.72 -8.29 -24.98
N ALA A 67 7.33 -8.16 -26.15
CA ALA A 67 7.27 -9.16 -27.21
C ALA A 67 8.16 -10.38 -26.94
N THR A 68 9.23 -10.21 -26.16
CA THR A 68 10.19 -11.26 -25.82
C THR A 68 10.51 -11.30 -24.32
N GLU A 69 10.85 -12.49 -23.79
CA GLU A 69 11.24 -12.68 -22.38
C GLU A 69 12.39 -11.77 -21.89
N PRO A 70 13.49 -11.56 -22.63
CA PRO A 70 14.57 -10.70 -22.15
C PRO A 70 14.13 -9.23 -22.02
N GLU A 71 13.39 -8.70 -23.01
CA GLU A 71 12.85 -7.33 -22.95
C GLU A 71 11.88 -7.16 -21.79
N MET A 72 11.07 -8.19 -21.49
CA MET A 72 10.15 -8.16 -20.35
C MET A 72 10.90 -8.02 -19.02
N GLN A 73 12.02 -8.71 -18.87
CA GLN A 73 12.84 -8.62 -17.65
C GLN A 73 13.52 -7.27 -17.52
N GLU A 74 14.04 -6.72 -18.63
CA GLU A 74 14.68 -5.41 -18.67
C GLU A 74 13.69 -4.28 -18.31
N ILE A 75 12.53 -4.26 -18.96
CA ILE A 75 11.45 -3.31 -18.63
C ILE A 75 11.05 -3.49 -17.15
N ASN A 76 10.83 -4.72 -16.68
CA ASN A 76 10.46 -4.91 -15.28
C ASN A 76 11.55 -4.45 -14.29
N LEU A 77 12.83 -4.49 -14.65
CA LEU A 77 13.92 -3.97 -13.82
C LEU A 77 13.97 -2.44 -13.81
N GLU A 78 13.80 -1.80 -14.97
CA GLU A 78 13.75 -0.33 -15.07
C GLU A 78 12.62 0.25 -14.23
N TRP A 79 11.41 -0.32 -14.34
CA TRP A 79 10.24 0.14 -13.59
C TRP A 79 10.33 -0.10 -12.08
N LYS A 80 11.22 -0.99 -11.64
CA LYS A 80 11.44 -1.29 -10.21
C LYS A 80 12.44 -0.33 -9.55
N MET A 81 13.24 0.40 -10.35
CA MET A 81 14.20 1.39 -9.86
C MET A 81 13.59 2.80 -9.70
N LEU A 82 12.40 3.03 -10.25
CA LEU A 82 11.61 4.26 -10.10
C LEU A 82 10.75 4.20 -8.83
#